data_AF-A0A1I3D3Y8-F1
#
_entry.id   AF-A0A1I3D3Y8-F1
#
_cell.length_a   1.000
_cell.length_b   1.000
_cell.length_c   1.000
_cell.angle_alpha   90.00
_cell.angle_beta   90.00
_cell.angle_gamma   90.00
#
_symmetry.space_group_name_H-M   'P 1'
#
loop_
_entity.id
_entity.type
_entity.pdbx_description
1 polymer ?
#
loop_
_entity_poly.entity_id
_entity_poly.type
_entity_poly.pdbx_seq_one_letter_code
_entity_poly.pdbx_strand_id
1 'polypeptide(L)'
;MTISFLDHLFQLVQTDPLEGFQLASAEAVDGDQIAAGQSVIITGIRDIPTLNQIKSVLRKKYPVTHQVAFIHGIKTDEEELYWFPLSASKPEKIAEHKNVLFVPRLKQDERTRFFQTLQFYMDEITGEGGDVWIKQQTHETLIPYLHEETAELVQAILNQDRTNMIEELGDLLAHVFYQTSYAEQAGEFSLEDVLETLNKKLRRRHPHVFDGVEANTVEEVDAIWQKIKAKEKEQGL
;
A
#
# COMPACT_ATOMS: atom_id res chain seq x y z
N MET A 1 -11.23 -13.68 -36.53
CA MET A 1 -10.31 -12.91 -35.66
C MET A 1 -10.07 -13.73 -34.40
N THR A 2 -8.83 -14.04 -34.07
CA THR A 2 -8.49 -14.63 -32.78
C THR A 2 -8.77 -13.62 -31.68
N ILE A 3 -9.71 -13.91 -30.78
CA ILE A 3 -9.97 -13.12 -29.56
C ILE A 3 -8.64 -12.97 -28.81
N SER A 4 -8.32 -11.80 -28.23
CA SER A 4 -7.08 -11.62 -27.48
C SER A 4 -7.12 -12.38 -26.14
N PHE A 5 -5.97 -12.64 -25.51
CA PHE A 5 -5.92 -13.27 -24.18
C PHE A 5 -6.78 -12.52 -23.16
N LEU A 6 -6.66 -11.19 -23.12
CA LEU A 6 -7.37 -10.35 -22.17
C LEU A 6 -8.88 -10.34 -22.45
N ASP A 7 -9.30 -10.19 -23.71
CA ASP A 7 -10.74 -10.19 -24.05
C ASP A 7 -11.41 -11.49 -23.60
N HIS A 8 -10.75 -12.62 -23.82
CA HIS A 8 -11.25 -13.93 -23.40
C HIS A 8 -11.31 -14.05 -21.87
N LEU A 9 -10.26 -13.61 -21.17
CA LEU A 9 -10.24 -13.60 -19.71
C LEU A 9 -11.40 -12.78 -19.14
N PHE A 10 -11.59 -11.55 -19.61
CA PHE A 10 -12.66 -10.67 -19.13
C PHE A 10 -14.06 -11.20 -19.45
N GLN A 11 -14.24 -11.87 -20.60
CA GLN A 11 -15.47 -12.61 -20.90
C GLN A 11 -15.71 -13.76 -19.91
N LEU A 12 -14.68 -14.55 -19.58
CA LEU A 12 -14.79 -15.66 -18.62
C LEU A 12 -15.17 -15.18 -17.21
N VAL A 13 -14.51 -14.14 -16.71
CA VAL A 13 -14.75 -13.61 -15.35
C VAL A 13 -15.92 -12.61 -15.30
N GLN A 14 -16.56 -12.32 -16.44
CA GLN A 14 -17.70 -11.41 -16.56
C GLN A 14 -17.46 -10.03 -15.93
N THR A 15 -16.26 -9.48 -16.13
CA THR A 15 -15.87 -8.17 -15.60
C THR A 15 -15.51 -7.23 -16.74
N ASP A 16 -15.89 -5.95 -16.63
CA ASP A 16 -15.56 -4.94 -17.64
C ASP A 16 -14.11 -4.46 -17.47
N PRO A 17 -13.24 -4.62 -18.49
CA PRO A 17 -11.86 -4.11 -18.44
C PRO A 17 -11.76 -2.58 -18.29
N LEU A 18 -12.81 -1.83 -18.64
CA LEU A 18 -12.84 -0.36 -18.51
C LEU A 18 -12.85 0.11 -17.05
N GLU A 19 -13.15 -0.77 -16.10
CA GLU A 19 -13.02 -0.49 -14.67
C GLU A 19 -11.56 -0.42 -14.19
N GLY A 20 -10.61 -0.71 -15.08
CA GLY A 20 -9.17 -0.71 -14.82
C GLY A 20 -8.67 -2.04 -14.29
N PHE A 21 -7.46 -2.43 -14.74
CA PHE A 21 -6.80 -3.63 -14.29
C PHE A 21 -5.27 -3.49 -14.26
N GLN A 22 -4.64 -4.33 -13.44
CA GLN A 22 -3.20 -4.58 -13.43
C GLN A 22 -2.90 -5.96 -13.98
N LEU A 23 -1.85 -6.09 -14.78
CA LEU A 23 -1.31 -7.37 -15.22
C LEU A 23 0.07 -7.56 -14.60
N ALA A 24 0.23 -8.61 -13.80
CA ALA A 24 1.49 -8.98 -13.16
C ALA A 24 1.88 -10.42 -13.51
N SER A 25 3.19 -10.71 -13.49
CA SER A 25 3.69 -12.08 -13.48
C SER A 25 3.84 -12.57 -12.04
N ALA A 26 3.71 -13.88 -11.83
CA ALA A 26 3.86 -14.51 -10.52
C ALA A 26 5.19 -14.15 -9.82
N GLU A 27 6.27 -14.01 -10.60
CA GLU A 27 7.61 -13.69 -10.10
C GLU A 27 7.76 -12.23 -9.66
N ALA A 28 6.92 -11.33 -10.17
CA ALA A 28 6.96 -9.90 -9.90
C ALA A 28 5.88 -9.44 -8.90
N VAL A 29 5.11 -10.36 -8.30
CA VAL A 29 4.05 -9.99 -7.36
C VAL A 29 4.64 -9.42 -6.08
N ASP A 30 4.46 -8.13 -5.90
CA ASP A 30 4.81 -7.38 -4.69
C ASP A 30 3.54 -6.75 -4.07
N GLY A 31 3.42 -6.86 -2.76
CA GLY A 31 2.31 -6.29 -1.99
C GLY A 31 2.22 -4.77 -2.11
N ASP A 32 3.35 -4.10 -2.28
CA ASP A 32 3.40 -2.64 -2.33
C ASP A 32 3.08 -2.07 -3.72
N GLN A 33 3.11 -2.92 -4.75
CA GLN A 33 2.76 -2.56 -6.13
C GLN A 33 1.30 -2.89 -6.48
N ILE A 34 0.59 -3.62 -5.63
CA ILE A 34 -0.82 -3.95 -5.85
C ILE A 34 -1.70 -2.74 -5.54
N ALA A 35 -2.49 -2.29 -6.52
CA ALA A 35 -3.56 -1.32 -6.29
C ALA A 35 -4.94 -1.99 -6.34
N ALA A 36 -5.55 -2.24 -5.18
CA ALA A 36 -6.84 -2.95 -5.09
C ALA A 36 -8.07 -2.17 -5.58
N GLY A 37 -7.89 -0.90 -5.99
CA GLY A 37 -8.93 -0.17 -6.72
C GLY A 37 -9.19 -0.69 -8.14
N GLN A 38 -8.28 -1.52 -8.65
CA GLN A 38 -8.36 -2.14 -9.96
C GLN A 38 -8.34 -3.66 -9.81
N SER A 39 -8.85 -4.36 -10.81
CA SER A 39 -8.75 -5.83 -10.83
C SER A 39 -7.31 -6.24 -11.10
N VAL A 40 -6.81 -7.27 -10.41
CA VAL A 40 -5.42 -7.75 -10.57
C VAL A 40 -5.44 -9.09 -11.29
N ILE A 41 -4.68 -9.17 -12.38
CA ILE A 41 -4.49 -10.38 -13.19
C ILE A 41 -3.06 -10.86 -12.96
N ILE A 42 -2.90 -12.05 -12.40
CA ILE A 42 -1.59 -12.65 -12.11
C ILE A 42 -1.40 -13.86 -13.00
N THR A 43 -0.40 -13.81 -13.85
CA THR A 43 -0.05 -14.86 -14.83
C THR A 43 1.22 -15.60 -14.43
N GLY A 44 1.56 -16.67 -15.16
CA GLY A 44 2.83 -17.38 -14.93
C GLY A 44 2.83 -18.26 -13.68
N ILE A 45 1.65 -18.65 -13.18
CA ILE A 45 1.51 -19.54 -12.03
C ILE A 45 1.78 -20.97 -12.50
N ARG A 46 2.88 -21.57 -12.03
CA ARG A 46 3.37 -22.89 -12.49
C ARG A 46 3.02 -24.02 -11.54
N ASP A 47 2.84 -23.71 -10.26
CA ASP A 47 2.63 -24.71 -9.22
C ASP A 47 1.89 -24.13 -8.00
N ILE A 48 1.46 -25.03 -7.11
CA ILE A 48 0.73 -24.71 -5.88
C ILE A 48 1.57 -23.85 -4.91
N PRO A 49 2.87 -24.11 -4.69
CA PRO A 49 3.73 -23.23 -3.90
C PRO A 49 3.73 -21.78 -4.37
N THR A 50 3.88 -21.54 -5.68
CA THR A 50 3.85 -20.20 -6.28
C THR A 50 2.50 -19.52 -6.02
N LEU A 51 1.39 -20.23 -6.24
CA LEU A 51 0.05 -19.72 -5.95
C LEU A 51 -0.11 -19.36 -4.46
N ASN A 52 0.41 -20.19 -3.55
CA ASN A 52 0.32 -19.95 -2.11
C ASN A 52 1.17 -18.74 -1.67
N GLN A 53 2.32 -18.52 -2.29
CA GLN A 53 3.12 -17.31 -2.09
C GLN A 53 2.34 -16.07 -2.52
N ILE A 54 1.76 -16.07 -3.72
CA ILE A 54 0.92 -14.98 -4.22
C ILE A 54 -0.24 -14.70 -3.27
N LYS A 55 -0.96 -15.75 -2.84
CA LYS A 55 -2.07 -15.61 -1.89
C LYS A 55 -1.62 -15.06 -0.54
N SER A 56 -0.41 -15.41 -0.09
CA SER A 56 0.19 -14.84 1.13
C SER A 56 0.40 -13.32 1.00
N VAL A 57 0.91 -12.85 -0.14
CA VAL A 57 1.03 -11.42 -0.45
C VAL A 57 -0.34 -10.75 -0.45
N LEU A 58 -1.31 -11.33 -1.18
CA LEU A 58 -2.67 -10.79 -1.27
C LEU A 58 -3.37 -10.72 0.08
N ARG A 59 -3.22 -11.70 0.98
CA ARG A 59 -3.86 -11.72 2.32
C ARG A 59 -3.40 -10.60 3.24
N LYS A 60 -2.24 -9.98 2.96
CA LYS A 60 -1.80 -8.77 3.66
C LYS A 60 -2.65 -7.56 3.28
N LYS A 61 -3.26 -7.56 2.10
CA LYS A 61 -3.94 -6.39 1.52
C LYS A 61 -5.46 -6.58 1.33
N TYR A 62 -5.92 -7.81 1.06
CA TYR A 62 -7.33 -8.16 0.84
C TYR A 62 -7.94 -8.92 2.02
N PRO A 63 -9.27 -8.82 2.25
CA PRO A 63 -9.99 -9.70 3.16
C PRO A 63 -9.78 -11.18 2.78
N VAL A 64 -9.59 -12.04 3.77
CA VAL A 64 -9.39 -13.48 3.53
C VAL A 64 -10.62 -14.17 2.94
N THR A 65 -11.79 -13.54 3.05
CA THR A 65 -13.07 -13.97 2.47
C THR A 65 -13.27 -13.49 1.03
N HIS A 66 -12.42 -12.59 0.53
CA HIS A 66 -12.52 -12.02 -0.81
C HIS A 66 -12.50 -13.11 -1.87
N GLN A 67 -13.45 -13.08 -2.80
CA GLN A 67 -13.53 -14.08 -3.87
C GLN A 67 -12.46 -13.80 -4.92
N VAL A 68 -11.71 -14.83 -5.28
CA VAL A 68 -10.74 -14.80 -6.37
C VAL A 68 -11.08 -15.90 -7.37
N ALA A 69 -10.78 -15.65 -8.64
CA ALA A 69 -10.96 -16.61 -9.71
C ALA A 69 -9.61 -17.19 -10.11
N PHE A 70 -9.50 -18.52 -10.12
CA PHE A 70 -8.37 -19.20 -10.74
C PHE A 70 -8.83 -19.81 -12.07
N ILE A 71 -8.13 -19.48 -13.15
CA ILE A 71 -8.35 -20.03 -14.47
C ILE A 71 -7.19 -21.00 -14.74
N HIS A 72 -7.54 -22.27 -14.89
CA HIS A 72 -6.66 -23.34 -15.32
C HIS A 72 -6.55 -23.29 -16.84
N GLY A 73 -5.34 -23.43 -17.41
CA GLY A 73 -5.16 -23.64 -18.86
C GLY A 73 -5.94 -22.70 -19.77
N ILE A 74 -5.87 -21.38 -19.57
CA ILE A 74 -6.69 -20.45 -20.38
C ILE A 74 -6.39 -20.59 -21.88
N LYS A 75 -7.45 -20.69 -22.69
CA LYS A 75 -7.41 -21.05 -24.12
C LYS A 75 -6.69 -22.36 -24.43
N THR A 76 -6.86 -23.35 -23.59
CA THR A 76 -6.50 -24.75 -23.88
C THR A 76 -7.73 -25.64 -23.72
N ASP A 77 -7.60 -26.91 -24.07
CA ASP A 77 -8.67 -27.90 -23.87
C ASP A 77 -8.91 -28.24 -22.38
N GLU A 78 -8.03 -27.77 -21.50
CA GLU A 78 -8.09 -27.92 -20.03
C GLU A 78 -8.59 -26.63 -19.35
N GLU A 79 -9.26 -25.73 -20.09
CA GLU A 79 -9.76 -24.47 -19.56
C GLU A 79 -10.86 -24.68 -18.52
N GLU A 80 -10.56 -24.34 -17.27
CA GLU A 80 -11.50 -24.44 -16.16
C GLU A 80 -11.41 -23.22 -15.25
N LEU A 81 -12.57 -22.67 -14.86
CA LEU A 81 -12.69 -21.50 -13.99
C LEU A 81 -13.20 -21.90 -12.60
N TYR A 82 -12.50 -21.46 -11.57
CA TYR A 82 -12.84 -21.72 -10.17
C TYR A 82 -12.88 -20.43 -9.36
N TRP A 83 -14.04 -20.11 -8.79
CA TRP A 83 -14.17 -19.05 -7.79
C TRP A 83 -14.02 -19.63 -6.38
N PHE A 84 -13.23 -18.98 -5.53
CA PHE A 84 -13.08 -19.37 -4.13
C PHE A 84 -12.64 -18.19 -3.24
N PRO A 85 -12.92 -18.25 -1.92
CA PRO A 85 -12.38 -17.29 -0.97
C PRO A 85 -10.84 -17.36 -0.93
N LEU A 86 -10.16 -16.21 -0.79
CA LEU A 86 -8.69 -16.14 -0.72
C LEU A 86 -8.06 -17.03 0.37
N SER A 87 -8.80 -17.33 1.43
CA SER A 87 -8.41 -18.27 2.50
C SER A 87 -8.40 -19.74 2.07
N ALA A 88 -9.20 -20.12 1.07
CA ALA A 88 -9.42 -21.52 0.71
C ALA A 88 -8.16 -22.18 0.13
N SER A 89 -7.97 -23.48 0.39
CA SER A 89 -6.89 -24.29 -0.19
C SER A 89 -7.27 -24.84 -1.57
N LYS A 90 -7.65 -23.95 -2.50
CA LYS A 90 -7.95 -24.28 -3.90
C LYS A 90 -7.02 -23.53 -4.88
N PRO A 91 -6.83 -24.07 -6.10
CA PRO A 91 -7.19 -25.42 -6.53
C PRO A 91 -6.24 -26.49 -5.93
N GLU A 92 -6.57 -27.77 -6.08
CA GLU A 92 -5.72 -28.89 -5.61
C GLU A 92 -4.62 -29.26 -6.61
N LYS A 93 -4.82 -28.90 -7.89
CA LYS A 93 -3.91 -29.15 -9.01
C LYS A 93 -3.83 -27.94 -9.92
N ILE A 94 -2.72 -27.78 -10.61
CA ILE A 94 -2.44 -26.67 -11.54
C ILE A 94 -1.90 -27.27 -12.84
N ALA A 95 -2.34 -26.73 -13.98
CA ALA A 95 -1.93 -27.16 -15.31
C ALA A 95 -0.46 -26.80 -15.52
N GLU A 96 0.20 -27.48 -16.44
CA GLU A 96 1.61 -27.17 -16.72
C GLU A 96 1.80 -25.72 -17.22
N HIS A 97 0.82 -25.15 -17.92
CA HIS A 97 0.95 -23.84 -18.55
C HIS A 97 -0.34 -23.00 -18.54
N LYS A 98 -0.17 -21.68 -18.71
CA LYS A 98 -1.25 -20.69 -18.92
C LYS A 98 -2.29 -20.56 -17.80
N ASN A 99 -1.88 -20.74 -16.55
CA ASN A 99 -2.75 -20.49 -15.40
C ASN A 99 -2.78 -18.99 -15.04
N VAL A 100 -3.94 -18.54 -14.58
CA VAL A 100 -4.20 -17.14 -14.22
C VAL A 100 -4.94 -17.09 -12.88
N LEU A 101 -4.52 -16.20 -11.99
CA LEU A 101 -5.32 -15.78 -10.84
C LEU A 101 -5.88 -14.38 -11.12
N PHE A 102 -7.19 -14.27 -11.19
CA PHE A 102 -7.93 -13.03 -11.27
C PHE A 102 -8.43 -12.63 -9.88
N VAL A 103 -8.09 -11.41 -9.46
CA VAL A 103 -8.49 -10.82 -8.18
C VAL A 103 -9.37 -9.61 -8.49
N PRO A 104 -10.69 -9.67 -8.25
CA PRO A 104 -11.57 -8.52 -8.45
C PRO A 104 -11.15 -7.34 -7.59
N ARG A 105 -11.37 -6.12 -8.11
CA ARG A 105 -11.19 -4.88 -7.34
C ARG A 105 -12.04 -4.87 -6.07
N LEU A 106 -11.55 -4.19 -5.04
CA LEU A 106 -12.30 -3.87 -3.84
C LEU A 106 -13.04 -2.54 -4.02
N LYS A 107 -14.22 -2.41 -3.40
CA LYS A 107 -14.90 -1.11 -3.30
C LYS A 107 -14.08 -0.14 -2.43
N GLN A 108 -14.35 1.17 -2.53
CA GLN A 108 -13.65 2.19 -1.73
C GLN A 108 -13.52 1.81 -0.25
N ASP A 109 -14.63 1.53 0.41
CA ASP A 109 -14.63 1.27 1.86
C ASP A 109 -14.11 -0.12 2.26
N GLU A 110 -13.92 -1.01 1.29
CA GLU A 110 -13.32 -2.33 1.53
C GLU A 110 -11.78 -2.26 1.46
N ARG A 111 -11.21 -1.17 0.93
CA ARG A 111 -9.76 -0.96 0.75
C ARG A 111 -9.08 -0.39 2.00
N THR A 112 -9.49 -0.81 3.19
CA THR A 112 -9.01 -0.24 4.48
C THR A 112 -7.51 -0.43 4.75
N ARG A 113 -6.83 -1.29 3.97
CA ARG A 113 -5.38 -1.55 4.10
C ARG A 113 -4.51 -0.77 3.09
N PHE A 114 -5.09 0.21 2.40
CA PHE A 114 -4.43 0.97 1.35
C PHE A 114 -4.33 2.44 1.73
N PHE A 115 -3.14 3.01 1.52
CA PHE A 115 -2.86 4.42 1.81
C PHE A 115 -3.76 5.35 1.00
N GLN A 116 -4.07 5.00 -0.25
CA GLN A 116 -4.96 5.79 -1.12
C GLN A 116 -6.38 5.92 -0.55
N THR A 117 -6.84 4.94 0.23
CA THR A 117 -8.14 5.01 0.91
C THR A 117 -8.10 6.03 2.04
N LEU A 118 -6.99 6.08 2.79
CA LEU A 118 -6.77 7.11 3.79
C LEU A 118 -6.75 8.50 3.14
N GLN A 119 -5.99 8.68 2.05
CA GLN A 119 -5.96 9.95 1.31
C GLN A 119 -7.38 10.38 0.91
N PHE A 120 -8.15 9.49 0.29
CA PHE A 120 -9.54 9.76 -0.07
C PHE A 120 -10.39 10.21 1.13
N TYR A 121 -10.31 9.51 2.27
CA TYR A 121 -11.06 9.92 3.46
C TYR A 121 -10.61 11.28 3.99
N MET A 122 -9.31 11.55 3.99
CA MET A 122 -8.78 12.85 4.41
C MET A 122 -9.22 13.99 3.49
N ASP A 123 -9.27 13.75 2.18
CA ASP A 123 -9.77 14.72 1.20
C ASP A 123 -11.26 15.03 1.44
N GLU A 124 -12.09 14.01 1.69
CA GLU A 124 -13.52 14.21 2.00
C GLU A 124 -13.73 14.91 3.34
N ILE A 125 -12.94 14.57 4.37
CA ILE A 125 -13.00 15.20 5.70
C ILE A 125 -12.58 16.66 5.63
N THR A 126 -11.57 17.00 4.84
CA THR A 126 -10.99 18.35 4.80
C THR A 126 -11.56 19.24 3.69
N GLY A 127 -12.21 18.65 2.68
CA GLY A 127 -12.79 19.33 1.53
C GLY A 127 -13.99 20.22 1.84
N GLU A 128 -14.52 20.93 0.84
CA GLU A 128 -15.56 21.97 0.99
C GLU A 128 -16.81 21.51 1.77
N GLY A 129 -17.22 20.25 1.61
CA GLY A 129 -18.36 19.63 2.32
C GLY A 129 -18.01 18.90 3.64
N GLY A 130 -16.72 18.78 3.96
CA GLY A 130 -16.20 18.01 5.10
C GLY A 130 -16.37 18.67 6.48
N ASP A 131 -15.64 18.14 7.45
CA ASP A 131 -15.75 18.42 8.88
C ASP A 131 -15.50 19.91 9.22
N VAL A 132 -16.47 20.52 9.90
CA VAL A 132 -16.45 21.93 10.29
C VAL A 132 -15.43 22.24 11.38
N TRP A 133 -15.09 21.27 12.23
CA TRP A 133 -14.05 21.41 13.24
C TRP A 133 -12.68 21.41 12.59
N ILE A 134 -12.43 20.50 11.66
CA ILE A 134 -11.15 20.40 10.93
C ILE A 134 -10.85 21.69 10.16
N LYS A 135 -11.85 22.27 9.49
CA LYS A 135 -11.70 23.53 8.76
C LYS A 135 -11.34 24.75 9.61
N GLN A 136 -11.55 24.68 10.92
CA GLN A 136 -11.18 25.75 11.85
C GLN A 136 -9.75 25.60 12.38
N GLN A 137 -9.08 24.49 12.05
CA GLN A 137 -7.75 24.22 12.56
C GLN A 137 -6.68 24.96 11.78
N THR A 138 -5.62 25.34 12.49
CA THR A 138 -4.35 25.84 11.96
C THR A 138 -3.20 25.00 12.50
N HIS A 139 -1.98 25.22 12.02
CA HIS A 139 -0.80 24.60 12.59
C HIS A 139 -0.71 24.76 14.12
N GLU A 140 -1.01 25.96 14.64
CA GLU A 140 -0.95 26.27 16.05
C GLU A 140 -2.08 25.63 16.86
N THR A 141 -3.31 25.60 16.34
CA THR A 141 -4.45 24.99 17.07
C THR A 141 -4.34 23.48 17.16
N LEU A 142 -3.58 22.85 16.24
CA LEU A 142 -3.31 21.42 16.24
C LEU A 142 -2.23 20.98 17.25
N ILE A 143 -1.38 21.89 17.74
CA ILE A 143 -0.27 21.55 18.66
C ILE A 143 -0.72 20.77 19.91
N PRO A 144 -1.79 21.16 20.63
CA PRO A 144 -2.23 20.43 21.82
C PRO A 144 -2.59 18.98 21.51
N TYR A 145 -3.27 18.73 20.38
CA TYR A 145 -3.64 17.40 19.92
C TYR A 145 -2.40 16.57 19.57
N LEU A 146 -1.41 17.16 18.87
CA LEU A 146 -0.15 16.46 18.60
C LEU A 146 0.54 16.00 19.89
N HIS A 147 0.52 16.83 20.94
CA HIS A 147 1.08 16.46 22.23
C HIS A 147 0.30 15.33 22.91
N GLU A 148 -1.03 15.34 22.81
CA GLU A 148 -1.91 14.29 23.31
C GLU A 148 -1.62 12.95 22.62
N GLU A 149 -1.74 12.87 21.29
CA GLU A 149 -1.50 11.64 20.52
C GLU A 149 -0.07 11.08 20.76
N THR A 150 0.92 11.97 20.88
CA THR A 150 2.29 11.57 21.19
C THR A 150 2.41 10.98 22.60
N ALA A 151 1.73 11.56 23.58
CA ALA A 151 1.73 11.06 24.95
C ALA A 151 0.99 9.72 25.06
N GLU A 152 -0.12 9.55 24.35
CA GLU A 152 -0.88 8.31 24.29
C GLU A 152 -0.07 7.19 23.64
N LEU A 153 0.63 7.48 22.53
CA LEU A 153 1.54 6.51 21.92
C LEU A 153 2.65 6.07 22.88
N VAL A 154 3.25 7.03 23.60
CA VAL A 154 4.27 6.73 24.63
C VAL A 154 3.69 5.82 25.70
N GLN A 155 2.47 6.11 26.17
CA GLN A 155 1.81 5.31 27.20
C GLN A 155 1.49 3.89 26.70
N ALA A 156 1.02 3.75 25.45
CA ALA A 156 0.76 2.46 24.83
C ALA A 156 2.04 1.60 24.72
N ILE A 157 3.17 2.21 24.33
CA ILE A 157 4.48 1.55 24.29
C ILE A 157 4.90 1.08 25.69
N LEU A 158 4.81 1.95 26.70
CA LEU A 158 5.20 1.62 28.08
C LEU A 158 4.34 0.48 28.66
N ASN A 159 3.07 0.42 28.26
CA ASN A 159 2.13 -0.62 28.68
C ASN A 159 2.24 -1.92 27.86
N GLN A 160 3.08 -1.94 26.81
CA GLN A 160 3.11 -3.02 25.81
C GLN A 160 1.73 -3.32 25.20
N ASP A 161 0.89 -2.27 25.09
CA ASP A 161 -0.45 -2.38 24.54
C ASP A 161 -0.39 -2.27 23.02
N ARG A 162 -0.26 -3.43 22.36
CA ARG A 162 -0.17 -3.50 20.90
C ARG A 162 -1.40 -2.89 20.21
N THR A 163 -2.60 -3.01 20.79
CA THR A 163 -3.83 -2.52 20.15
C THR A 163 -3.80 -1.01 20.12
N ASN A 164 -3.58 -0.38 21.27
CA ASN A 164 -3.49 1.07 21.35
C ASN A 164 -2.28 1.58 20.55
N MET A 165 -1.13 0.91 20.58
CA MET A 165 0.01 1.30 19.73
C MET A 165 -0.35 1.42 18.24
N ILE A 166 -1.26 0.58 17.72
CA ILE A 166 -1.72 0.67 16.33
C ILE A 166 -2.65 1.88 16.13
N GLU A 167 -3.52 2.14 17.10
CA GLU A 167 -4.45 3.28 17.13
C GLU A 167 -3.68 4.61 17.14
N GLU A 168 -2.82 4.82 18.14
CA GLU A 168 -2.09 6.09 18.30
C GLU A 168 -1.11 6.37 17.15
N LEU A 169 -0.52 5.33 16.55
CA LEU A 169 0.28 5.49 15.32
C LEU A 169 -0.57 5.93 14.13
N GLY A 170 -1.84 5.49 14.09
CA GLY A 170 -2.84 5.95 13.15
C GLY A 170 -3.21 7.41 13.39
N ASP A 171 -3.38 7.83 14.63
CA ASP A 171 -3.74 9.22 14.96
C ASP A 171 -2.60 10.19 14.66
N LEU A 172 -1.35 9.81 14.93
CA LEU A 172 -0.19 10.58 14.46
C LEU A 172 -0.12 10.67 12.92
N LEU A 173 -0.50 9.61 12.21
CA LEU A 173 -0.58 9.66 10.75
C LEU A 173 -1.69 10.60 10.28
N ALA A 174 -2.89 10.52 10.86
CA ALA A 174 -3.99 11.45 10.60
C ALA A 174 -3.57 12.90 10.89
N HIS A 175 -2.79 13.12 11.96
CA HIS A 175 -2.26 14.43 12.30
C HIS A 175 -1.38 15.03 11.19
N VAL A 176 -0.52 14.22 10.54
CA VAL A 176 0.26 14.66 9.37
C VAL A 176 -0.66 15.12 8.24
N PHE A 177 -1.76 14.41 8.00
CA PHE A 177 -2.75 14.80 7.00
C PHE A 177 -3.50 16.09 7.36
N TYR A 178 -3.87 16.29 8.62
CA TYR A 178 -4.50 17.56 9.05
C TYR A 178 -3.57 18.76 8.82
N GLN A 179 -2.28 18.60 9.18
CA GLN A 179 -1.28 19.65 9.00
C GLN A 179 -1.04 19.97 7.51
N THR A 180 -0.89 18.95 6.67
CA THR A 180 -0.69 19.12 5.23
C THR A 180 -1.92 19.68 4.53
N SER A 181 -3.13 19.25 4.92
CA SER A 181 -4.37 19.80 4.38
C SER A 181 -4.54 21.29 4.70
N TYR A 182 -4.26 21.72 5.93
CA TYR A 182 -4.25 23.15 6.27
C TYR A 182 -3.22 23.93 5.45
N ALA A 183 -2.00 23.39 5.32
CA ALA A 183 -0.93 24.03 4.55
C ALA A 183 -1.30 24.19 3.06
N GLU A 184 -1.95 23.19 2.47
CA GLU A 184 -2.45 23.27 1.09
C GLU A 184 -3.51 24.35 0.93
N GLN A 185 -4.47 24.43 1.87
CA GLN A 185 -5.51 25.47 1.86
C GLN A 185 -4.91 26.88 2.04
N ALA A 186 -3.84 27.00 2.83
CA ALA A 186 -3.10 28.24 3.02
C ALA A 186 -2.17 28.58 1.83
N GLY A 187 -2.00 27.67 0.87
CA GLY A 187 -1.11 27.85 -0.28
C GLY A 187 0.38 27.76 0.06
N GLU A 188 0.73 27.02 1.12
CA GLU A 188 2.09 26.91 1.66
C GLU A 188 2.86 25.72 1.07
N PHE A 189 2.39 24.49 1.31
CA PHE A 189 3.00 23.25 0.83
C PHE A 189 1.97 22.11 0.78
N SER A 190 2.26 21.05 0.01
CA SER A 190 1.41 19.86 -0.10
C SER A 190 1.95 18.63 0.64
N LEU A 191 1.11 17.59 0.75
CA LEU A 191 1.58 16.28 1.20
C LEU A 191 2.72 15.74 0.31
N GLU A 192 2.66 15.97 -1.01
CA GLU A 192 3.73 15.58 -1.94
C GLU A 192 5.05 16.30 -1.65
N ASP A 193 5.03 17.57 -1.26
CA ASP A 193 6.24 18.31 -0.87
C ASP A 193 6.90 17.69 0.38
N VAL A 194 6.08 17.28 1.36
CA VAL A 194 6.54 16.55 2.55
C VAL A 194 7.15 15.20 2.16
N LEU A 195 6.47 14.44 1.30
CA LEU A 195 6.93 13.13 0.81
C LEU A 195 8.23 13.27 0.00
N GLU A 196 8.33 14.25 -0.89
CA GLU A 196 9.54 14.49 -1.69
C GLU A 196 10.74 14.81 -0.78
N THR A 197 10.53 15.71 0.18
CA THR A 197 11.56 16.10 1.15
C THR A 197 12.02 14.90 2.00
N LEU A 198 11.07 14.11 2.51
CA LEU A 198 11.37 12.92 3.31
C LEU A 198 12.10 11.86 2.48
N ASN A 199 11.62 11.53 1.28
CA ASN A 199 12.21 10.51 0.42
C ASN A 199 13.64 10.86 0.00
N LYS A 200 13.90 12.11 -0.43
CA LYS A 200 15.25 12.59 -0.74
C LYS A 200 16.18 12.48 0.47
N LYS A 201 15.70 12.88 1.65
CA LYS A 201 16.45 12.80 2.91
C LYS A 201 16.77 11.37 3.31
N LEU A 202 15.79 10.45 3.26
CA LEU A 202 15.98 9.05 3.63
C LEU A 202 16.94 8.35 2.68
N ARG A 203 16.80 8.52 1.36
CA ARG A 203 17.74 7.96 0.38
C ARG A 203 19.17 8.48 0.62
N ARG A 204 19.33 9.80 0.77
CA ARG A 204 20.64 10.44 1.00
C ARG A 204 21.31 10.00 2.30
N ARG A 205 20.53 9.84 3.38
CA ARG A 205 21.07 9.52 4.72
C ARG A 205 21.27 8.02 4.97
N HIS A 206 20.87 7.14 4.05
CA HIS A 206 21.07 5.69 4.16
C HIS A 206 21.83 5.12 2.94
N PRO A 207 23.02 5.63 2.60
CA PRO A 207 23.78 5.10 1.46
C PRO A 207 24.24 3.65 1.72
N HIS A 208 24.29 3.22 2.98
CA HIS A 208 24.57 1.83 3.35
C HIS A 208 23.41 0.87 3.04
N VAL A 209 22.20 1.39 2.88
CA VAL A 209 21.04 0.61 2.43
C VAL A 209 20.92 0.64 0.91
N PHE A 210 21.15 1.80 0.28
CA PHE A 210 20.76 2.02 -1.11
C PHE A 210 21.90 2.10 -2.13
N ASP A 211 23.13 2.40 -1.68
CA ASP A 211 24.23 2.75 -2.58
C ASP A 211 25.50 1.91 -2.33
N GLY A 212 25.37 0.79 -1.59
CA GLY A 212 26.45 -0.19 -1.40
C GLY A 212 27.58 0.25 -0.45
N VAL A 213 27.36 1.29 0.37
CA VAL A 213 28.32 1.68 1.41
C VAL A 213 28.31 0.64 2.53
N GLU A 214 29.47 0.08 2.86
CA GLU A 214 29.54 -0.86 3.98
C GLU A 214 29.43 -0.12 5.32
N ALA A 215 28.50 -0.58 6.17
CA ALA A 215 28.38 -0.19 7.57
C ALA A 215 27.83 -1.40 8.33
N ASN A 216 28.67 -2.00 9.16
CA ASN A 216 28.40 -3.26 9.85
C ASN A 216 28.10 -3.06 11.34
N THR A 217 28.35 -1.87 11.88
CA THR A 217 28.05 -1.53 13.28
C THR A 217 27.19 -0.26 13.39
N VAL A 218 26.51 -0.11 14.53
CA VAL A 218 25.70 1.08 14.82
C VAL A 218 26.57 2.33 14.83
N GLU A 219 27.81 2.22 15.33
CA GLU A 219 28.77 3.32 15.38
C GLU A 219 29.20 3.76 13.98
N GLU A 220 29.40 2.82 13.05
CA GLU A 220 29.69 3.12 11.65
C GLU A 220 28.51 3.81 10.97
N VAL A 221 27.29 3.33 11.22
CA VAL A 221 26.06 3.96 10.71
C VAL A 221 25.90 5.39 11.25
N ASP A 222 26.07 5.61 12.56
CA ASP A 222 25.96 6.95 13.14
C ASP A 222 27.06 7.89 12.61
N ALA A 223 28.31 7.41 12.47
CA ALA A 223 29.39 8.20 11.89
C ALA A 223 29.08 8.67 10.46
N ILE A 224 28.51 7.80 9.63
CA ILE A 224 28.01 8.15 8.29
C ILE A 224 26.91 9.21 8.39
N TRP A 225 25.95 9.00 9.30
CA TRP A 225 24.80 9.89 9.47
C TRP A 225 25.20 11.29 9.90
N GLN A 226 26.11 11.41 10.88
CA GLN A 226 26.63 12.70 11.35
C GLN A 226 27.42 13.42 10.26
N LYS A 227 28.24 12.70 9.49
CA LYS A 227 28.99 13.27 8.35
C LYS A 227 28.04 13.84 7.29
N ILE A 228 26.97 13.14 6.97
CA ILE A 228 25.96 13.62 6.00
C ILE A 228 25.22 14.83 6.56
N LYS A 229 24.79 14.80 7.83
CA LYS A 229 24.14 15.94 8.50
C LYS A 229 25.01 17.20 8.51
N ALA A 230 26.31 17.06 8.75
CA ALA A 230 27.24 18.19 8.72
C ALA A 230 27.27 18.84 7.33
N LYS A 231 27.36 18.02 6.27
CA LYS A 231 27.36 18.49 4.88
C LYS A 231 26.03 19.15 4.48
N GLU A 232 24.90 18.63 4.93
CA GLU A 232 23.58 19.24 4.68
C GLU A 232 23.50 20.65 5.29
N LYS A 233 23.97 20.82 6.53
CA LYS A 233 24.03 22.14 7.18
C LYS A 233 24.89 23.14 6.41
N GLU A 234 26.02 22.70 5.86
CA GLU A 234 26.88 23.55 5.01
C GLU A 234 26.18 23.98 3.70
N GLN A 235 25.25 23.15 3.21
CA GLN A 235 24.50 23.37 1.97
C GLN A 235 23.16 24.08 2.17
N GLY A 236 22.77 24.38 3.42
CA GLY A 236 21.47 24.97 3.74
C GLY A 236 20.29 24.01 3.53
N LEU A 237 20.54 22.70 3.65
CA LEU A 237 19.56 21.61 3.52
C LEU A 237 19.10 21.05 4.88
#